data_AF-A0A1G3ABK0-F1
#
_entry.id   AF-A0A1G3ABK0-F1
#
_cell.length_a   1.000
_cell.length_b   1.000
_cell.length_c   1.000
_cell.angle_alpha   90.00
_cell.angle_beta   90.00
_cell.angle_gamma   90.00
#
_symmetry.space_group_name_H-M   'P 1'
#
loop_
_entity.id
_entity.type
_entity.pdbx_description
1 polymer ?
#
loop_
_entity_poly.entity_id
_entity_poly.type
_entity_poly.pdbx_seq_one_letter_code
_entity_poly.pdbx_strand_id
1 'polypeptide(L)'
;MKSATRGDDTSRVEVSRISPHGIWLLLGSEELFLPFKEFPWFRDAPVGAVLHVERPQPHHLYWPDLDADLSVDSIYHPEKFPLISRKRPNKHLQRAARPKRATATPTAKPPRRR
;
A
#
# COMPACT_ATOMS: atom_id res chain seq x y z
N MET A 1 -6.85 41.03 -10.24
CA MET A 1 -6.46 39.80 -9.53
C MET A 1 -4.94 39.77 -9.49
N LYS A 2 -4.34 39.79 -8.31
CA LYS A 2 -2.88 39.76 -8.14
C LYS A 2 -2.46 38.29 -8.04
N SER A 3 -1.89 37.74 -9.10
CA SER A 3 -1.20 36.45 -9.02
C SER A 3 0.09 36.70 -8.24
N ALA A 4 0.16 36.16 -7.03
CA ALA A 4 1.34 36.28 -6.19
C ALA A 4 2.48 35.46 -6.80
N THR A 5 3.47 36.15 -7.36
CA THR A 5 4.78 35.61 -7.65
C THR A 5 5.48 35.24 -6.34
N ARG A 6 5.61 33.93 -6.01
CA ARG A 6 6.72 33.39 -5.19
C ARG A 6 6.69 31.87 -5.10
N GLY A 7 7.85 31.25 -5.27
CA GLY A 7 8.09 29.84 -5.00
C GLY A 7 9.41 29.40 -5.62
N ASP A 8 10.51 29.88 -5.04
CA ASP A 8 11.89 29.49 -5.33
C ASP A 8 12.00 27.96 -5.54
N ASP A 9 12.68 27.56 -6.61
CA ASP A 9 13.20 26.22 -6.90
C ASP A 9 12.55 25.09 -6.08
N THR A 10 11.30 24.72 -6.40
CA THR A 10 10.79 23.41 -5.98
C THR A 10 11.74 22.38 -6.58
N SER A 11 12.68 21.90 -5.78
CA SER A 11 13.78 21.07 -6.27
C SER A 11 13.15 19.93 -7.06
N ARG A 12 13.53 19.83 -8.35
CA ARG A 12 12.91 18.91 -9.31
C ARG A 12 12.80 17.53 -8.66
N VAL A 13 11.57 17.04 -8.54
CA VAL A 13 11.32 15.64 -8.25
C VAL A 13 11.02 14.97 -9.57
N GLU A 14 11.70 13.86 -9.84
CA GLU A 14 11.44 13.05 -11.02
C GLU A 14 11.64 11.57 -10.71
N VAL A 15 10.97 10.70 -11.44
CA VAL A 15 11.21 9.26 -11.37
C VAL A 15 12.36 8.92 -12.30
N SER A 16 13.51 8.53 -11.74
CA SER A 16 14.71 8.20 -12.53
C SER A 16 14.65 6.79 -13.12
N ARG A 17 14.05 5.84 -12.39
CA ARG A 17 13.97 4.42 -12.83
C ARG A 17 12.81 3.70 -12.18
N ILE A 18 12.21 2.77 -12.93
CA ILE A 18 11.23 1.80 -12.41
C ILE A 18 11.81 0.41 -12.57
N SER A 19 11.74 -0.41 -11.52
CA SER A 19 12.22 -1.78 -11.49
C SER A 19 11.13 -2.73 -10.97
N PRO A 20 11.27 -4.06 -11.14
CA PRO A 20 10.33 -5.03 -10.57
C PRO A 20 10.19 -4.98 -9.04
N HIS A 21 11.15 -4.36 -8.35
CA HIS A 21 11.19 -4.29 -6.88
C HIS A 21 10.67 -2.97 -6.32
N GLY A 22 10.59 -1.92 -7.14
CA GLY A 22 10.31 -0.57 -6.67
C GLY A 22 10.70 0.51 -7.67
N ILE A 23 10.50 1.75 -7.23
CA ILE A 23 10.73 2.97 -8.03
C ILE A 23 11.90 3.74 -7.44
N TRP A 24 12.69 4.37 -8.29
CA TRP A 24 13.73 5.32 -7.93
C TRP A 24 13.25 6.74 -8.23
N LEU A 25 13.35 7.61 -7.24
CA LEU A 25 13.04 9.03 -7.34
C LEU A 25 14.32 9.83 -7.22
N LEU A 26 14.54 10.77 -8.12
CA LEU A 26 15.55 11.78 -7.98
C LEU A 26 14.92 13.01 -7.33
N LEU A 27 15.35 13.30 -6.10
CA LEU A 27 14.93 14.46 -5.33
C LEU A 27 16.06 15.48 -5.32
N GLY A 28 16.03 16.45 -6.24
CA GLY A 28 17.16 17.36 -6.44
C GLY A 28 18.37 16.61 -7.01
N SER A 29 19.34 16.26 -6.16
CA SER A 29 20.55 15.51 -6.52
C SER A 29 20.67 14.16 -5.82
N GLU A 30 19.64 13.75 -5.07
CA GLU A 30 19.65 12.53 -4.27
C GLU A 30 18.68 11.50 -4.83
N GLU A 31 19.12 10.25 -4.94
CA GLU A 31 18.26 9.14 -5.38
C GLU A 31 17.65 8.41 -4.19
N LEU A 32 16.32 8.34 -4.19
CA LEU A 32 15.51 7.67 -3.17
C LEU A 32 14.86 6.42 -3.77
N PHE A 33 14.93 5.31 -3.05
CA PHE A 33 14.33 4.05 -3.48
C PHE A 33 13.02 3.77 -2.73
N LEU A 34 11.94 3.56 -3.48
CA LEU A 34 10.61 3.22 -2.99
C LEU A 34 10.31 1.75 -3.29
N PRO A 35 10.54 0.83 -2.33
CA PRO A 35 10.24 -0.58 -2.51
C PRO A 35 8.72 -0.84 -2.59
N PHE A 36 8.27 -1.60 -3.59
CA PHE A 36 6.86 -2.02 -3.69
C PHE A 36 6.38 -2.87 -2.51
N LYS A 37 7.32 -3.41 -1.72
CA LYS A 37 6.98 -4.14 -0.49
C LYS A 37 6.36 -3.22 0.56
N GLU A 38 6.82 -1.98 0.66
CA GLU A 38 6.30 -0.98 1.61
C GLU A 38 5.21 -0.11 0.96
N PHE A 39 5.32 0.11 -0.36
CA PHE A 39 4.39 0.92 -1.14
C PHE A 39 3.72 0.10 -2.26
N PRO A 40 2.82 -0.85 -1.92
CA PRO A 40 2.30 -1.82 -2.88
C PRO A 40 1.38 -1.22 -3.95
N TRP A 41 0.78 -0.05 -3.69
CA TRP A 41 -0.12 0.62 -4.64
C TRP A 41 0.59 1.07 -5.93
N PHE A 42 1.91 1.27 -5.90
CA PHE A 42 2.66 1.59 -7.11
C PHE A 42 2.96 0.38 -8.00
N ARG A 43 2.78 -0.85 -7.50
CA ARG A 43 3.17 -2.07 -8.22
C ARG A 43 2.36 -2.29 -9.49
N ASP A 44 1.06 -2.03 -9.40
CA ASP A 44 0.09 -2.25 -10.49
C ASP A 44 -0.41 -0.91 -11.06
N ALA A 45 0.23 0.20 -10.69
CA ALA A 45 -0.12 1.54 -11.15
C ALA A 45 0.35 1.78 -12.62
N PRO A 46 -0.42 2.55 -13.42
CA PRO A 46 0.03 2.95 -14.74
C PRO A 46 1.35 3.70 -14.69
N VAL A 47 2.31 3.35 -15.55
CA VAL A 47 3.63 4.02 -15.57
C VAL A 47 3.51 5.52 -15.72
N GLY A 48 2.61 6.01 -16.59
CA GLY A 48 2.38 7.45 -16.74
C GLY A 48 1.97 8.14 -15.43
N ALA A 49 1.09 7.50 -14.65
CA ALA A 49 0.66 8.00 -13.36
C ALA A 49 1.79 7.96 -12.31
N VAL A 50 2.64 6.92 -12.33
CA VAL A 50 3.84 6.84 -11.47
C VAL A 50 4.85 7.94 -11.79
N LEU A 51 5.05 8.24 -13.08
CA LEU A 51 5.97 9.30 -13.53
C LEU A 51 5.45 10.71 -13.20
N HIS A 52 4.14 10.87 -13.05
CA HIS A 52 3.50 12.13 -12.70
C HIS A 52 3.56 12.37 -11.18
N VAL A 53 4.76 12.73 -10.70
CA VAL A 53 5.01 13.11 -9.31
C VAL A 53 5.10 14.63 -9.18
N GLU A 54 4.39 15.16 -8.20
CA GLU A 54 4.45 16.56 -7.79
C GLU A 54 5.06 16.69 -6.40
N ARG A 55 5.72 17.82 -6.16
CA ARG A 55 6.29 18.16 -4.85
C ARG A 55 5.74 19.51 -4.41
N PRO A 56 4.52 19.54 -3.85
CA PRO A 56 3.92 20.78 -3.37
C PRO A 56 4.67 21.35 -2.16
N GLN A 57 5.36 20.50 -1.38
CA GLN A 57 6.14 20.91 -0.22
C GLN A 57 7.52 20.22 -0.21
N PRO A 58 8.55 20.81 0.42
CA PRO A 58 9.89 20.22 0.44
C PRO A 58 9.96 18.80 0.99
N HIS A 59 9.07 18.46 1.94
CA HIS A 59 9.06 17.19 2.66
C HIS A 59 7.94 16.25 2.19
N HIS A 60 7.19 16.61 1.14
CA HIS A 60 5.97 15.90 0.76
C HIS A 60 5.86 15.75 -0.75
N LEU A 61 5.62 14.52 -1.18
CA LEU A 61 5.46 14.07 -2.54
C LEU A 61 4.00 13.68 -2.77
N TYR A 62 3.46 14.04 -3.92
CA TYR A 62 2.09 13.77 -4.27
C TYR A 62 2.00 13.22 -5.69
N TRP A 63 1.25 12.14 -5.86
CA TRP A 63 0.90 11.56 -7.16
C TRP A 63 -0.57 11.86 -7.45
N PRO A 64 -0.89 12.95 -8.17
CA PRO A 64 -2.28 13.34 -8.44
C PRO A 64 -3.08 12.25 -9.15
N ASP A 65 -2.46 11.54 -10.09
CA ASP A 65 -3.14 10.49 -10.88
C ASP A 65 -3.41 9.20 -10.07
N LEU A 66 -2.67 9.00 -8.97
CA LEU A 66 -2.83 7.84 -8.09
C LEU A 66 -3.56 8.18 -6.79
N ASP A 67 -3.83 9.47 -6.56
CA ASP A 67 -4.31 10.01 -5.28
C ASP A 67 -3.48 9.49 -4.09
N ALA A 68 -2.16 9.46 -4.27
CA ALA A 68 -1.22 8.94 -3.27
C ALA A 68 -0.29 10.05 -2.78
N ASP A 69 -0.20 10.19 -1.46
CA ASP A 69 0.68 11.14 -0.79
C ASP A 69 1.79 10.40 0.00
N LEU A 70 3.02 10.90 -0.09
CA LEU A 70 4.17 10.35 0.65
C LEU A 70 5.03 11.45 1.25
N SER A 71 5.37 11.29 2.52
CA SER A 71 6.39 12.13 3.16
C SER A 71 7.79 11.61 2.86
N VAL A 72 8.73 12.50 2.58
CA VAL A 72 10.14 12.15 2.36
C VAL A 72 10.72 11.37 3.56
N ASP A 73 10.34 11.75 4.78
CA ASP A 73 10.73 11.03 6.01
C ASP A 73 10.26 9.57 6.05
N SER A 74 9.12 9.25 5.43
CA SER A 74 8.61 7.87 5.37
C SER A 74 9.45 6.97 4.45
N ILE A 75 10.17 7.57 3.50
CA ILE A 75 11.09 6.86 2.61
C ILE A 75 12.43 6.60 3.31
N TYR A 76 12.92 7.56 4.09
CA TYR A 76 14.14 7.38 4.90
C TYR A 76 13.95 6.47 6.11
N HIS A 77 12.76 6.49 6.71
CA HIS A 77 12.43 5.74 7.92
C HIS A 77 11.12 4.95 7.78
N PRO A 78 11.06 3.96 6.87
CA PRO A 78 9.86 3.15 6.66
C PRO A 78 9.41 2.43 7.94
N GLU A 79 10.34 2.09 8.84
CA GLU A 79 10.06 1.46 10.13
C GLU A 79 9.23 2.32 11.10
N LYS A 80 9.30 3.66 10.96
CA LYS A 80 8.56 4.60 11.80
C LYS A 80 7.13 4.82 11.30
N PHE A 81 6.89 4.56 10.01
CA PHE A 81 5.62 4.79 9.34
C PHE A 81 5.18 3.51 8.62
N PRO A 82 4.68 2.49 9.34
CA PRO A 82 4.13 1.30 8.69
C PRO A 82 2.86 1.68 7.93
N LEU A 83 3.04 2.00 6.64
CA LEU A 83 1.97 2.40 5.72
C LEU A 83 1.09 1.21 5.29
N ILE A 84 1.51 0.00 5.64
CA ILE A 84 0.69 -1.20 5.55
C ILE A 84 0.02 -1.41 6.90
N SER A 85 -1.30 -1.14 6.95
CA SER A 85 -2.12 -1.59 8.07
C SER A 85 -2.06 -3.12 8.15
N ARG A 86 -1.26 -3.64 9.08
CA ARG A 86 -1.31 -5.06 9.44
C ARG A 86 -2.74 -5.31 9.92
N LYS A 87 -3.57 -5.92 9.07
CA LYS A 87 -4.90 -6.40 9.47
C LYS A 87 -4.72 -7.19 10.77
N ARG A 88 -5.12 -6.60 11.89
CA ARG A 88 -5.21 -7.36 13.14
C ARG A 88 -6.20 -8.48 12.83
N PRO A 89 -5.86 -9.76 13.07
CA PRO A 89 -6.83 -10.83 12.88
C PRO A 89 -8.04 -10.50 13.76
N ASN A 90 -9.17 -10.16 13.10
CA ASN A 90 -10.37 -9.77 13.81
C ASN A 90 -10.98 -11.03 14.44
N LYS A 91 -10.59 -11.30 15.70
CA LYS A 91 -11.06 -12.45 16.48
C LYS A 91 -12.59 -12.48 16.62
N HIS A 92 -13.25 -11.32 16.44
CA HIS A 92 -14.70 -11.17 16.59
C HIS A 92 -15.51 -11.67 15.39
N LEU A 93 -14.96 -11.70 14.18
CA LEU A 93 -15.64 -12.21 12.98
C LEU A 93 -15.55 -13.74 12.83
N GLN A 94 -14.58 -14.39 13.49
CA GLN A 94 -14.42 -15.85 13.39
C GLN A 94 -15.47 -16.64 14.18
N ARG A 95 -16.21 -16.01 15.11
CA ARG A 95 -17.28 -16.70 15.86
C ARG A 95 -18.53 -16.96 15.02
N ALA A 96 -18.70 -16.32 13.87
CA ALA A 96 -19.85 -16.51 12.99
C ALA A 96 -19.74 -17.74 12.07
N ALA A 97 -18.54 -18.30 11.91
CA ALA A 97 -18.29 -19.48 11.08
C ALA A 97 -18.05 -20.73 11.94
N ARG A 98 -18.95 -21.01 12.89
CA ARG A 98 -19.02 -22.33 13.51
C ARG A 98 -20.11 -23.13 12.77
N PRO A 99 -19.77 -24.18 12.00
CA PRO A 99 -20.80 -24.98 11.34
C PRO A 99 -21.71 -25.58 12.41
N LYS A 100 -23.02 -25.44 12.25
CA LYS A 100 -23.99 -26.13 13.10
C LYS A 100 -23.77 -27.62 12.90
N ARG A 101 -23.35 -28.28 13.98
CA ARG A 101 -23.20 -29.73 14.12
C ARG A 101 -24.46 -30.42 13.56
N ALA A 102 -24.33 -31.08 12.42
CA ALA A 102 -25.38 -31.91 11.86
C ALA A 102 -25.69 -33.04 12.86
N THR A 103 -26.92 -33.07 13.35
CA THR A 103 -27.46 -34.09 14.22
C THR A 103 -27.91 -35.30 13.39
N ALA A 104 -27.37 -36.45 13.76
CA ALA A 104 -27.93 -37.81 13.68
C ALA A 104 -28.04 -38.54 12.32
N THR A 105 -27.45 -39.74 12.30
CA THR A 105 -28.08 -40.93 11.71
C THR A 105 -27.79 -42.11 12.65
N PRO A 106 -28.81 -42.78 13.23
CA PRO A 106 -28.58 -43.96 14.05
C PRO A 106 -28.35 -45.17 13.14
N THR A 107 -27.17 -45.77 13.23
CA THR A 107 -26.81 -46.99 12.50
C THR A 107 -27.70 -48.15 12.92
N ALA A 108 -28.42 -48.73 11.96
CA ALA A 108 -29.26 -49.90 12.13
C ALA A 108 -28.46 -51.13 12.56
N LYS A 109 -29.01 -51.86 13.53
CA LYS A 109 -28.51 -53.15 14.06
C LYS A 109 -28.82 -54.26 13.04
N PRO A 110 -27.89 -55.16 12.67
CA PRO A 110 -28.24 -56.28 11.81
C PRO A 110 -28.96 -57.38 12.61
N PRO A 111 -29.83 -58.18 11.95
CA PRO A 111 -30.72 -59.11 12.64
C PRO A 111 -30.02 -60.44 13.00
N ARG A 112 -30.45 -61.02 14.12
CA ARG A 112 -30.24 -62.43 14.44
C ARG A 112 -31.06 -63.31 13.47
N ARG A 113 -30.43 -64.32 12.89
CA ARG A 113 -31.04 -65.59 12.43
C ARG A 113 -30.09 -66.70 12.88
N ARG A 114 -30.49 -67.43 13.93
CA ARG A 114 -31.09 -68.78 13.94
C ARG A 114 -30.03 -69.86 13.82
#